data_AF-A0A0P6WTA3-F1
#
_entry.id   AF-A0A0P6WTA3-F1
#
_cell.length_a   1.000
_cell.length_b   1.000
_cell.length_c   1.000
_cell.angle_alpha   90.00
_cell.angle_beta   90.00
_cell.angle_gamma   90.00
#
_symmetry.space_group_name_H-M   'P 1'
#
loop_
_entity.id
_entity.type
_entity.pdbx_description
1 polymer ?
#
loop_
_entity_poly.entity_id
_entity_poly.type
_entity_poly.pdbx_seq_one_letter_code
_entity_poly.pdbx_strand_id
1 'polypeptide(L)'
;MNLRIYRIIHLVITGVITIPITLFLASGGLGENYTGHTFVYPGFLFIIGVWLIGSVLSFSRKSALLGLLISALPALYFIGNILFIFL
;
A
#
# COMPACT_ATOMS: atom_id res chain seq x y z
N MET A 1 -21.00 -11.92 -4.44
CA MET A 1 -19.76 -12.40 -3.77
C MET A 1 -19.89 -12.18 -2.27
N ASN A 2 -19.46 -13.12 -1.42
CA ASN A 2 -19.52 -12.98 0.04
C ASN A 2 -18.63 -11.81 0.50
N LEU A 3 -19.12 -10.92 1.37
CA LEU A 3 -18.39 -9.75 1.86
C LEU A 3 -17.04 -10.13 2.49
N ARG A 4 -16.95 -11.29 3.16
CA ARG A 4 -15.68 -11.78 3.71
C ARG A 4 -14.66 -12.06 2.62
N ILE A 5 -15.09 -12.73 1.54
CA ILE A 5 -14.24 -13.08 0.40
C ILE A 5 -13.81 -11.80 -0.33
N TYR A 6 -14.75 -10.88 -0.57
CA TYR A 6 -14.46 -9.59 -1.18
C TYR A 6 -13.37 -8.83 -0.42
N ARG A 7 -13.49 -8.74 0.91
CA ARG A 7 -12.50 -8.05 1.75
C ARG A 7 -11.11 -8.67 1.63
N ILE A 8 -11.02 -9.99 1.67
CA ILE A 8 -9.73 -10.69 1.54
C ILE A 8 -9.11 -10.38 0.17
N ILE A 9 -9.87 -10.52 -0.91
CA ILE A 9 -9.40 -10.25 -2.27
C ILE A 9 -8.92 -8.80 -2.40
N HIS A 10 -9.71 -7.84 -1.89
CA HIS A 10 -9.36 -6.41 -1.90
C HIS A 10 -8.04 -6.13 -1.18
N LEU A 11 -7.86 -6.68 0.03
CA LEU A 11 -6.63 -6.49 0.81
C LEU A 11 -5.42 -7.15 0.13
N VAL A 12 -5.60 -8.34 -0.45
CA VAL A 12 -4.52 -9.02 -1.19
C VAL A 12 -4.09 -8.20 -2.40
N ILE A 13 -5.04 -7.75 -3.23
CA ILE A 13 -4.73 -6.95 -4.43
C ILE A 13 -4.05 -5.64 -4.06
N THR A 14 -4.63 -4.88 -3.11
CA THR A 14 -4.05 -3.60 -2.68
C THR A 14 -2.70 -3.78 -1.99
N GLY A 15 -2.49 -4.87 -1.25
CA GLY A 15 -1.22 -5.21 -0.60
C GLY A 15 -0.13 -5.61 -1.58
N VAL A 16 -0.46 -6.41 -2.60
CA VAL A 16 0.48 -6.83 -3.67
C VAL A 16 1.01 -5.63 -4.45
N ILE A 17 0.22 -4.56 -4.57
CA ILE A 17 0.68 -3.32 -5.18
C ILE A 17 1.47 -2.48 -4.16
N THR A 18 0.91 -2.30 -2.97
CA THR A 18 1.46 -1.35 -1.99
C THR A 18 2.80 -1.79 -1.42
N ILE A 19 2.93 -3.05 -0.99
CA ILE A 19 4.09 -3.53 -0.23
C ILE A 19 5.36 -3.52 -1.10
N PRO A 20 5.39 -4.12 -2.31
CA PRO A 20 6.61 -4.16 -3.11
C PRO A 20 7.08 -2.77 -3.54
N ILE A 21 6.15 -1.91 -3.99
CA ILE A 21 6.47 -0.55 -4.41
C ILE A 21 7.02 0.26 -3.23
N THR A 22 6.38 0.17 -2.06
CA THR A 22 6.85 0.89 -0.88
C THR A 22 8.24 0.42 -0.44
N LEU A 23 8.48 -0.89 -0.41
CA LEU A 23 9.79 -1.44 -0.05
C LEU A 23 10.88 -0.99 -1.03
N PHE A 24 10.57 -0.99 -2.33
CA PHE A 24 11.46 -0.51 -3.38
C PHE A 24 11.82 0.98 -3.22
N LEU A 25 10.83 1.83 -2.94
CA LEU A 25 11.08 3.25 -2.66
C LEU A 25 11.89 3.44 -1.37
N ALA A 26 11.54 2.72 -0.31
CA ALA A 26 12.26 2.80 0.97
C ALA A 26 13.72 2.35 0.85
N SER A 27 14.01 1.38 -0.03
CA SER A 27 15.37 0.89 -0.29
C SER A 27 16.23 1.80 -1.18
N GLY A 28 15.70 2.92 -1.67
CA GLY A 28 16.43 3.83 -2.56
C GLY A 28 16.25 3.53 -4.06
N GLY A 29 15.17 2.86 -4.44
CA GLY A 29 14.77 2.68 -5.84
C GLY A 29 15.84 2.06 -6.75
N LEU A 30 15.95 2.58 -7.99
CA LEU A 30 16.98 2.17 -8.95
C LEU A 30 18.28 2.93 -8.69
N GLY A 31 19.10 2.41 -7.77
CA GLY A 31 20.50 2.82 -7.65
C GLY A 31 20.77 4.05 -6.79
N GLU A 32 19.90 4.40 -5.84
CA GLU A 32 20.18 5.47 -4.87
C GLU A 32 20.71 4.95 -3.52
N ASN A 33 20.99 3.64 -3.41
CA ASN A 33 21.50 3.04 -2.18
C ASN A 33 23.03 2.99 -2.12
N TYR A 34 23.62 4.13 -1.75
CA TYR A 34 25.06 4.29 -1.55
C TYR A 34 25.50 4.25 -0.08
N THR A 35 24.54 4.10 0.84
CA THR A 35 24.77 4.30 2.28
C THR A 35 25.06 2.99 3.04
N GLY A 36 24.90 1.84 2.38
CA GLY A 36 25.08 0.52 3.00
C GLY A 36 23.92 0.10 3.93
N HIS A 37 22.87 0.92 4.03
CA HIS A 37 21.67 0.62 4.79
C HIS A 37 20.59 -0.02 3.91
N THR A 38 19.85 -1.01 4.42
CA THR A 38 18.75 -1.65 3.67
C THR A 38 17.66 -0.65 3.26
N PHE A 39 17.34 0.30 4.13
CA PHE A 39 16.36 1.36 3.86
C PHE A 39 17.04 2.72 3.97
N VAL A 40 17.33 3.34 2.81
CA VAL A 40 17.92 4.69 2.72
C VAL A 40 16.88 5.75 3.07
N TYR A 41 15.62 5.50 2.68
CA TYR A 41 14.49 6.41 2.89
C TYR A 41 13.39 5.70 3.69
N PRO A 42 13.62 5.39 4.98
CA PRO A 42 12.69 4.59 5.79
C PRO A 42 11.32 5.26 5.96
N GLY A 43 11.21 6.58 5.74
CA GLY A 43 9.93 7.30 5.76
C GLY A 43 8.89 6.74 4.78
N PHE A 44 9.30 6.12 3.66
CA PHE A 44 8.34 5.49 2.76
C PHE A 44 7.60 4.31 3.42
N LEU A 45 8.17 3.64 4.42
CA LEU A 45 7.52 2.53 5.13
C LEU A 45 6.21 2.94 5.82
N PHE A 46 5.99 4.23 6.10
CA PHE A 46 4.71 4.73 6.60
C PHE A 46 3.53 4.43 5.66
N ILE A 47 3.78 4.29 4.35
CA ILE A 47 2.76 3.93 3.36
C ILE A 47 2.21 2.51 3.62
N ILE A 48 3.09 1.56 3.98
CA ILE A 48 2.65 0.23 4.44
C ILE A 48 1.83 0.36 5.73
N GLY A 49 2.22 1.26 6.63
CA GLY A 49 1.46 1.58 7.84
C GLY A 49 0.03 2.03 7.54
N VAL A 50 -0.16 2.94 6.58
CA VAL A 50 -1.50 3.38 6.14
C VAL A 50 -2.33 2.21 5.60
N TRP A 51 -1.73 1.39 4.74
CA TRP A 51 -2.40 0.19 4.21
C TRP A 51 -2.77 -0.80 5.33
N LEU A 52 -1.88 -1.01 6.30
CA LEU A 52 -2.11 -1.93 7.43
C LEU A 52 -3.23 -1.42 8.34
N ILE A 53 -3.27 -0.12 8.65
CA ILE A 53 -4.34 0.51 9.43
C ILE A 53 -5.70 0.29 8.74
N GLY A 54 -5.79 0.56 7.44
CA GLY A 54 -7.00 0.29 6.67
C GLY A 54 -7.38 -1.20 6.68
N SER A 55 -6.39 -2.08 6.53
CA SER A 55 -6.57 -3.53 6.55
C SER A 55 -7.19 -3.99 7.87
N VAL A 56 -6.64 -3.56 9.01
CA VAL A 56 -7.14 -3.89 10.35
C VAL A 56 -8.55 -3.34 10.56
N LEU A 57 -8.78 -2.06 10.22
CA LEU A 57 -10.10 -1.42 10.35
C LEU A 57 -11.18 -2.13 9.52
N SER A 58 -10.79 -2.74 8.40
CA SER A 58 -11.73 -3.47 7.55
C SER A 58 -12.39 -4.66 8.27
N PHE A 59 -11.74 -5.23 9.30
CA PHE A 59 -12.24 -6.40 10.04
C PHE A 59 -13.34 -6.08 11.04
N SER A 60 -13.48 -4.82 11.45
CA SER A 60 -14.59 -4.39 12.28
C SER A 60 -15.81 -4.02 11.42
N ARG A 61 -16.98 -4.58 11.75
CA ARG A 61 -18.22 -4.32 10.99
C ARG A 61 -18.56 -2.83 10.89
N LYS A 62 -18.28 -2.05 11.95
CA LYS A 62 -18.62 -0.63 12.01
C LYS A 62 -17.74 0.24 11.09
N SER A 63 -16.50 -0.18 10.87
CA SER A 63 -15.50 0.56 10.09
C SER A 63 -15.09 -0.16 8.80
N ALA A 64 -15.81 -1.22 8.41
CA ALA A 64 -15.40 -2.09 7.31
C ALA A 64 -15.18 -1.33 6.00
N LEU A 65 -16.14 -0.45 5.64
CA LEU A 65 -16.05 0.39 4.45
C LEU A 65 -14.87 1.36 4.52
N LEU A 66 -14.72 2.06 5.66
CA LEU A 66 -13.62 3.00 5.85
C LEU A 66 -12.26 2.31 5.78
N GLY A 67 -12.12 1.13 6.39
CA GLY A 67 -10.90 0.33 6.31
C GLY A 67 -10.56 -0.10 4.88
N LEU A 68 -11.57 -0.50 4.10
CA LEU A 68 -11.40 -0.82 2.68
C LEU A 68 -10.95 0.39 1.85
N LEU A 69 -11.53 1.57 2.11
CA LEU A 69 -11.11 2.80 1.44
C LEU A 69 -9.68 3.18 1.82
N ILE A 70 -9.34 3.20 3.11
CA ILE A 70 -7.99 3.55 3.60
C ILE A 70 -6.94 2.58 3.05
N SER A 71 -7.22 1.27 3.06
CA SER A 71 -6.31 0.26 2.50
C SER A 71 -6.13 0.38 0.99
N ALA A 72 -7.11 0.96 0.26
CA ALA A 72 -6.97 1.19 -1.17
C ALA A 72 -6.14 2.44 -1.50
N LEU A 73 -6.05 3.43 -0.60
CA LEU A 73 -5.42 4.73 -0.89
C LEU A 73 -3.99 4.61 -1.43
N PRO A 74 -3.07 3.82 -0.83
CA PRO A 74 -1.71 3.71 -1.36
C PRO A 74 -1.64 3.11 -2.77
N ALA A 75 -2.39 2.03 -3.02
CA ALA A 75 -2.43 1.38 -4.32
C ALA A 75 -3.00 2.33 -5.40
N LEU A 76 -4.07 3.06 -5.09
CA LEU A 76 -4.66 4.06 -5.99
C LEU A 76 -3.71 5.22 -6.23
N TYR A 77 -2.98 5.68 -5.21
CA TYR A 77 -1.96 6.72 -5.37
C TYR A 77 -0.87 6.26 -6.34
N PHE A 78 -0.34 5.04 -6.20
CA PHE A 78 0.67 4.52 -7.12
C PHE A 78 0.15 4.35 -8.54
N ILE A 79 -1.03 3.74 -8.72
CA ILE A 79 -1.65 3.59 -10.04
C ILE A 79 -1.89 4.96 -10.68
N GLY A 80 -2.43 5.92 -9.92
CA GLY A 80 -2.71 7.27 -10.40
C GLY A 80 -1.46 8.00 -10.87
N ASN A 81 -0.36 7.90 -10.12
CA ASN A 81 0.92 8.50 -10.53
C ASN A 81 1.47 7.84 -11.82
N ILE A 82 1.39 6.51 -11.92
CA ILE A 82 1.80 5.80 -13.14
C ILE A 82 0.97 6.29 -14.33
N LEU A 83 -0.36 6.28 -14.21
CA LEU A 83 -1.25 6.70 -15.30
C LEU A 83 -0.99 8.16 -15.70
N PHE A 84 -0.80 9.06 -14.75
CA PHE A 84 -0.50 10.47 -15.02
C PHE A 84 0.81 10.67 -15.79
N ILE A 85 1.82 9.83 -15.57
CA ILE A 85 3.10 9.91 -16.29
C ILE A 85 2.94 9.49 -17.77
N PHE A 86 2.01 8.58 -18.07
CA PHE A 86 1.84 8.00 -19.41
C PHE A 86 0.74 8.63 -20.27
N LEU A 87 -0.04 9.58 -19.73
CA LEU A 87 -1.15 10.28 -20.41
C LEU A 87 -0.76 11.70 -20.79
#